data_AF-A0A0F9KNV7-F1
#
_entry.id   AF-A0A0F9KNV7-F1
#
_cell.length_a   1.000
_cell.length_b   1.000
_cell.length_c   1.000
_cell.angle_alpha   90.00
_cell.angle_beta   90.00
_cell.angle_gamma   90.00
#
_symmetry.space_group_name_H-M   'P 1'
#
loop_
_entity.id
_entity.type
_entity.pdbx_description
1 polymer ?
#
loop_
_entity_poly.entity_id
_entity_poly.type
_entity_poly.pdbx_seq_one_letter_code
_entity_poly.pdbx_strand_id
1 'polypeptide(L)'
;AKQILARENIEILAHVIESHGIKGRSLSAGTMTFEEMKANYRKNDLNCCDLEAAEKMIADLLVVREAGDTAGGTIEIVARGVPAGLGEPVFDKIKATIAHGLCSIGAMTGLEFGAGAAAARMLGSEWNDQPFLEGGKVRWHTNNAGGFLGGMSTGEDLLIRMYVKPTPTISKDQATVNMMTMEEDTLSAVTRRDISICPRIYPVAEAMVAMSVTDALFMARGWYGVSKMDPKWEGLTQARNKGEYTK
;
A
#
# COMPACT_ATOMS: atom_id res chain seq x y z
N ALA A 1 10.98 -11.46 6.20
CA ALA A 1 9.63 -10.89 6.08
C ALA A 1 8.62 -11.89 5.49
N LYS A 2 8.47 -12.01 4.16
CA LYS A 2 7.41 -12.83 3.52
C LYS A 2 7.27 -14.27 4.06
N GLN A 3 8.39 -14.97 4.29
CA GLN A 3 8.36 -16.32 4.87
C GLN A 3 7.80 -16.39 6.30
N ILE A 4 8.02 -15.35 7.11
CA ILE A 4 7.48 -15.26 8.47
C ILE A 4 5.98 -14.99 8.40
N LEU A 5 5.59 -13.99 7.59
CA LEU A 5 4.19 -13.60 7.41
C LEU A 5 3.31 -14.75 6.89
N ALA A 6 3.84 -15.57 5.98
CA ALA A 6 3.12 -16.75 5.48
C ALA A 6 2.77 -17.75 6.61
N ARG A 7 3.62 -17.89 7.64
CA ARG A 7 3.33 -18.76 8.81
C ARG A 7 2.24 -18.19 9.71
N GLU A 8 2.00 -16.89 9.62
CA GLU A 8 0.96 -16.16 10.35
C GLU A 8 -0.33 -16.01 9.52
N ASN A 9 -0.41 -16.63 8.34
CA ASN A 9 -1.48 -16.44 7.36
C ASN A 9 -1.68 -14.98 6.92
N ILE A 10 -0.58 -14.22 6.88
CA ILE A 10 -0.55 -12.84 6.38
C ILE A 10 -0.06 -12.86 4.94
N GLU A 11 -0.88 -12.35 4.03
CA GLU A 11 -0.57 -12.24 2.60
C GLU A 11 -0.45 -10.77 2.20
N ILE A 12 0.61 -10.46 1.45
CA ILE A 12 0.85 -9.09 0.95
C ILE A 12 1.06 -9.18 -0.55
N LEU A 13 0.16 -8.55 -1.29
CA LEU A 13 0.19 -8.46 -2.74
C LEU A 13 0.13 -6.99 -3.15
N ALA A 14 0.82 -6.66 -4.23
CA ALA A 14 0.69 -5.37 -4.90
C ALA A 14 0.42 -5.58 -6.39
N HIS A 15 -0.36 -4.70 -6.99
CA HIS A 15 -0.66 -4.74 -8.42
C HIS A 15 -0.80 -3.32 -8.97
N VAL A 16 -0.59 -3.17 -10.28
CA VAL A 16 -0.82 -1.90 -10.96
C VAL A 16 -2.33 -1.71 -11.15
N ILE A 17 -2.86 -0.58 -10.69
CA ILE A 17 -4.27 -0.19 -10.85
C ILE A 17 -4.46 0.97 -11.84
N GLU A 18 -3.39 1.65 -12.21
CA GLU A 18 -3.43 2.75 -13.18
C GLU A 18 -2.10 2.85 -13.92
N SER A 19 -2.15 3.10 -15.22
CA SER A 19 -0.99 3.47 -16.03
C SER A 19 -1.40 4.54 -17.04
N HIS A 20 -0.66 5.66 -17.07
CA HIS A 20 -0.93 6.79 -17.98
C HIS A 20 -2.41 7.26 -18.01
N GLY A 21 -3.08 7.28 -16.84
CA GLY A 21 -4.49 7.69 -16.72
C GLY A 21 -5.52 6.62 -17.06
N ILE A 22 -5.10 5.48 -17.63
CA ILE A 22 -5.97 4.30 -17.80
C ILE A 22 -6.10 3.62 -16.45
N LYS A 23 -7.31 3.59 -15.89
CA LYS A 23 -7.62 2.99 -14.60
C LYS A 23 -8.20 1.60 -14.77
N GLY A 24 -7.73 0.66 -13.95
CA GLY A 24 -8.33 -0.66 -13.79
C GLY A 24 -9.14 -0.78 -12.51
N ARG A 25 -9.71 -1.95 -12.30
CA ARG A 25 -10.37 -2.32 -11.04
C ARG A 25 -9.37 -2.38 -9.88
N SER A 26 -9.86 -2.07 -8.68
CA SER A 26 -9.12 -1.98 -7.42
C SER A 26 -9.95 -2.58 -6.29
N LEU A 27 -9.24 -3.21 -5.35
CA LEU A 27 -9.83 -3.72 -4.12
C LEU A 27 -10.26 -2.58 -3.19
N SER A 28 -9.44 -1.53 -3.06
CA SER A 28 -9.81 -0.36 -2.24
C SER A 28 -11.06 0.35 -2.72
N ALA A 29 -11.36 0.28 -4.02
CA ALA A 29 -12.58 0.83 -4.61
C ALA A 29 -13.78 -0.13 -4.56
N GLY A 30 -13.62 -1.35 -4.02
CA GLY A 30 -14.68 -2.36 -3.97
C GLY A 30 -15.06 -2.96 -5.34
N THR A 31 -14.23 -2.77 -6.36
CA THR A 31 -14.48 -3.24 -7.74
C THR A 31 -13.80 -4.57 -8.06
N MET A 32 -12.96 -5.06 -7.15
CA MET A 32 -12.24 -6.33 -7.25
C MET A 32 -12.18 -7.00 -5.88
N THR A 33 -12.25 -8.33 -5.84
CA THR A 33 -12.01 -9.10 -4.62
C THR A 33 -10.53 -9.49 -4.51
N PHE A 34 -10.06 -9.74 -3.30
CA PHE A 34 -8.68 -10.22 -3.10
C PHE A 34 -8.42 -11.57 -3.77
N GLU A 35 -9.41 -12.45 -3.81
CA GLU A 35 -9.27 -13.75 -4.48
C GLU A 35 -9.12 -13.58 -6.01
N GLU A 36 -9.89 -12.67 -6.61
CA GLU A 36 -9.67 -12.27 -8.01
C GLU A 36 -8.29 -11.67 -8.23
N MET A 37 -7.87 -10.75 -7.35
CA MET A 37 -6.55 -10.14 -7.39
C MET A 37 -5.44 -11.20 -7.35
N LYS A 38 -5.52 -12.13 -6.40
CA LYS A 38 -4.57 -13.23 -6.21
C LYS A 38 -4.59 -14.19 -7.41
N ALA A 39 -5.75 -14.53 -7.93
CA ALA A 39 -5.89 -15.39 -9.09
C ALA A 39 -5.25 -14.78 -10.34
N ASN A 40 -5.24 -13.44 -10.48
CA ASN A 40 -4.70 -12.74 -11.65
C ASN A 40 -3.28 -12.18 -11.46
N TYR A 41 -2.70 -12.35 -10.28
CA TYR A 41 -1.37 -11.86 -9.94
C TYR A 41 -0.31 -12.40 -10.91
N ARG A 42 0.48 -11.49 -11.49
CA ARG A 42 1.57 -11.74 -12.46
C ARG A 42 1.17 -12.48 -13.75
N LYS A 43 -0.10 -12.39 -14.17
CA LYS A 43 -0.54 -12.94 -15.47
C LYS A 43 -0.17 -12.08 -16.69
N ASN A 44 0.33 -10.87 -16.49
CA ASN A 44 0.75 -9.95 -17.54
C ASN A 44 1.98 -9.15 -17.11
N ASP A 45 2.65 -8.52 -18.06
CA ASP A 45 3.91 -7.80 -17.86
C ASP A 45 3.79 -6.59 -16.93
N LEU A 46 2.58 -6.01 -16.79
CA LEU A 46 2.33 -4.91 -15.86
C LEU A 46 2.03 -5.37 -14.43
N ASN A 47 1.74 -6.66 -14.24
CA ASN A 47 1.11 -7.15 -13.03
C ASN A 47 -0.15 -6.31 -12.66
N CYS A 48 -1.01 -6.03 -13.64
CA CYS A 48 -2.33 -5.47 -13.39
C CYS A 48 -3.34 -6.62 -13.26
N CYS A 49 -3.95 -6.78 -12.08
CA CYS A 49 -4.92 -7.87 -11.84
C CYS A 49 -6.29 -7.68 -12.52
N ASP A 50 -6.54 -6.53 -13.13
CA ASP A 50 -7.66 -6.32 -14.05
C ASP A 50 -7.20 -6.59 -15.48
N LEU A 51 -7.50 -7.77 -15.99
CA LEU A 51 -6.94 -8.25 -17.26
C LEU A 51 -7.38 -7.39 -18.46
N GLU A 52 -8.62 -6.89 -18.46
CA GLU A 52 -9.12 -6.02 -19.54
C GLU A 52 -8.44 -4.65 -19.52
N ALA A 53 -8.21 -4.09 -18.32
CA ALA A 53 -7.48 -2.84 -18.19
C ALA A 53 -5.99 -3.04 -18.52
N ALA A 54 -5.40 -4.20 -18.18
CA ALA A 54 -4.03 -4.53 -18.50
C ALA A 54 -3.77 -4.49 -20.01
N GLU A 55 -4.66 -5.05 -20.83
CA GLU A 55 -4.55 -5.01 -22.30
C GLU A 55 -4.52 -3.56 -22.82
N LYS A 56 -5.41 -2.70 -22.30
CA LYS A 56 -5.48 -1.28 -22.67
C LYS A 56 -4.23 -0.52 -22.24
N MET A 57 -3.76 -0.74 -21.01
CA MET A 57 -2.53 -0.12 -20.49
C MET A 57 -1.30 -0.55 -21.31
N ILE A 58 -1.18 -1.83 -21.66
CA ILE A 58 -0.06 -2.34 -22.46
C ILE A 58 -0.09 -1.72 -23.87
N ALA A 59 -1.26 -1.67 -24.51
CA ALA A 59 -1.40 -1.04 -25.82
C ALA A 59 -1.01 0.45 -25.80
N ASP A 60 -1.44 1.19 -24.78
CA ASP A 60 -1.06 2.59 -24.59
C ASP A 60 0.45 2.77 -24.36
N LEU A 61 1.06 1.92 -23.52
CA LEU A 61 2.50 1.99 -23.28
C LEU A 61 3.34 1.71 -24.53
N LEU A 62 2.85 0.87 -25.46
CA LEU A 62 3.51 0.71 -26.75
C LEU A 62 3.46 2.01 -27.57
N VAL A 63 2.34 2.74 -27.57
CA VAL A 63 2.26 4.06 -28.21
C VAL A 63 3.20 5.06 -27.54
N VAL A 64 3.24 5.11 -26.21
CA VAL A 64 4.16 5.96 -25.43
C VAL A 64 5.63 5.64 -25.77
N ARG A 65 5.96 4.35 -25.93
CA ARG A 65 7.29 3.89 -26.34
C ARG A 65 7.68 4.40 -27.73
N GLU A 66 6.80 4.22 -28.72
CA GLU A 66 7.04 4.67 -30.09
C GLU A 66 7.17 6.20 -30.16
N ALA A 67 6.44 6.92 -29.31
CA ALA A 67 6.59 8.37 -29.14
C ALA A 67 7.90 8.77 -28.44
N GLY A 68 8.73 7.82 -28.01
CA GLY A 68 9.99 8.08 -27.32
C GLY A 68 9.83 8.55 -25.88
N ASP A 69 8.67 8.34 -25.25
CA ASP A 69 8.36 8.83 -23.90
C ASP A 69 8.27 7.69 -22.88
N THR A 70 7.83 8.01 -21.67
CA THR A 70 7.59 7.06 -20.57
C THR A 70 6.32 7.44 -19.80
N ALA A 71 5.78 6.49 -19.04
CA ALA A 71 4.58 6.71 -18.25
C ALA A 71 4.71 6.21 -16.81
N GLY A 72 4.09 6.97 -15.91
CA GLY A 72 3.90 6.60 -14.52
C GLY A 72 2.64 5.77 -14.30
N GLY A 73 2.23 5.66 -13.05
CA GLY A 73 1.03 4.94 -12.68
C GLY A 73 0.80 4.86 -11.18
N THR A 74 -0.19 4.05 -10.81
CA THR A 74 -0.57 3.83 -9.42
C THR A 74 -0.48 2.34 -9.11
N ILE A 75 0.15 2.01 -7.99
CA ILE A 75 0.25 0.65 -7.45
C ILE A 75 -0.63 0.58 -6.21
N GLU A 76 -1.54 -0.38 -6.18
CA GLU A 76 -2.26 -0.76 -4.96
C GLU A 76 -1.48 -1.86 -4.25
N ILE A 77 -1.29 -1.71 -2.94
CA ILE A 77 -0.71 -2.72 -2.05
C ILE A 77 -1.77 -3.09 -1.01
N VAL A 78 -2.02 -4.40 -0.87
CA VAL A 78 -2.98 -4.95 0.09
C VAL A 78 -2.25 -5.93 0.99
N ALA A 79 -2.34 -5.71 2.32
CA ALA A 79 -1.92 -6.69 3.31
C ALA A 79 -3.15 -7.29 4.00
N ARG A 80 -3.41 -8.57 3.74
CA ARG A 80 -4.54 -9.32 4.28
C ARG A 80 -4.10 -10.22 5.43
N GLY A 81 -4.98 -10.38 6.42
CA GLY A 81 -4.75 -11.26 7.57
C GLY A 81 -3.91 -10.62 8.68
N VAL A 82 -3.58 -9.33 8.57
CA VAL A 82 -2.85 -8.60 9.60
C VAL A 82 -3.70 -8.56 10.87
N PRO A 83 -3.22 -9.07 12.02
CA PRO A 83 -4.01 -9.07 13.25
C PRO A 83 -4.26 -7.65 13.73
N ALA A 84 -5.36 -7.42 14.44
CA ALA A 84 -5.65 -6.14 15.07
C ALA A 84 -4.60 -5.81 16.17
N GLY A 85 -4.30 -4.53 16.34
CA GLY A 85 -3.42 -4.04 17.40
C GLY A 85 -1.92 -4.03 17.08
N LEU A 86 -1.50 -4.27 15.83
CA LEU A 86 -0.10 -4.06 15.44
C LEU A 86 0.17 -2.57 15.21
N GLY A 87 1.30 -2.09 15.74
CA GLY A 87 1.68 -0.68 15.74
C GLY A 87 1.56 -0.07 17.13
N GLU A 88 1.68 1.26 17.19
CA GLU A 88 1.58 2.01 18.45
C GLU A 88 0.91 3.38 18.20
N PRO A 89 0.30 4.02 19.20
CA PRO A 89 -0.57 5.16 18.99
C PRO A 89 0.14 6.52 18.86
N VAL A 90 1.44 6.60 19.12
CA VAL A 90 2.17 7.86 19.27
C VAL A 90 3.18 8.09 18.16
N PHE A 91 4.31 7.37 18.15
CA PHE A 91 5.46 7.65 17.29
C PHE A 91 5.48 6.74 16.06
N ASP A 92 5.82 5.47 16.27
CA ASP A 92 6.02 4.45 15.25
C ASP A 92 4.70 3.76 14.88
N LYS A 93 3.69 4.58 14.59
CA LYS A 93 2.40 4.15 14.04
C LYS A 93 2.66 3.23 12.86
N ILE A 94 1.96 2.10 12.76
CA ILE A 94 2.22 1.12 11.68
C ILE A 94 2.05 1.74 10.29
N LYS A 95 1.11 2.68 10.15
CA LYS A 95 0.95 3.48 8.93
C LYS A 95 2.19 4.32 8.60
N ALA A 96 2.82 4.91 9.62
CA ALA A 96 4.01 5.75 9.46
C ALA A 96 5.26 4.92 9.11
N THR A 97 5.45 3.75 9.74
CA THR A 97 6.59 2.87 9.43
C THR A 97 6.45 2.25 8.03
N ILE A 98 5.24 1.89 7.61
CA ILE A 98 4.94 1.51 6.23
C ILE A 98 5.22 2.67 5.27
N ALA A 99 4.73 3.88 5.59
CA ALA A 99 4.96 5.06 4.77
C ALA A 99 6.47 5.33 4.60
N HIS A 100 7.25 5.24 5.69
CA HIS A 100 8.70 5.40 5.64
C HIS A 100 9.36 4.41 4.65
N GLY A 101 9.02 3.13 4.74
CA GLY A 101 9.51 2.11 3.82
C GLY A 101 9.15 2.41 2.36
N LEU A 102 7.90 2.80 2.09
CA LEU A 102 7.44 3.13 0.74
C LEU A 102 8.03 4.43 0.20
N CYS A 103 8.21 5.46 1.04
CA CYS A 103 8.88 6.72 0.69
C CYS A 103 10.37 6.55 0.37
N SER A 104 11.00 5.47 0.84
CA SER A 104 12.38 5.15 0.48
C SER A 104 12.52 4.63 -0.96
N ILE A 105 11.41 4.26 -1.62
CA ILE A 105 11.42 3.75 -2.98
C ILE A 105 11.54 4.93 -3.96
N GLY A 106 12.55 4.87 -4.83
CA GLY A 106 12.74 5.87 -5.87
C GLY A 106 11.53 5.99 -6.81
N ALA A 107 11.34 7.18 -7.36
CA ALA A 107 10.24 7.54 -8.27
C ALA A 107 8.83 7.56 -7.68
N MET A 108 8.67 7.21 -6.40
CA MET A 108 7.42 7.44 -5.69
C MET A 108 7.20 8.95 -5.46
N THR A 109 5.96 9.40 -5.61
CA THR A 109 5.58 10.82 -5.43
C THR A 109 4.43 11.04 -4.44
N GLY A 110 3.71 9.99 -4.05
CA GLY A 110 2.66 10.11 -3.03
C GLY A 110 2.12 8.76 -2.56
N LEU A 111 1.39 8.81 -1.43
CA LEU A 111 0.71 7.69 -0.81
C LEU A 111 -0.71 8.02 -0.44
N GLU A 112 -1.57 7.02 -0.51
CA GLU A 112 -2.89 7.04 0.09
C GLU A 112 -3.09 5.80 0.97
N PHE A 113 -3.87 5.97 2.03
CA PHE A 113 -4.30 4.89 2.90
C PHE A 113 -5.83 4.85 2.92
N GLY A 114 -6.42 3.67 2.75
CA GLY A 114 -7.88 3.49 2.72
C GLY A 114 -8.56 4.38 1.67
N ALA A 115 -9.50 5.23 2.09
CA ALA A 115 -10.20 6.20 1.25
C ALA A 115 -9.28 7.26 0.62
N GLY A 116 -8.05 7.41 1.12
CA GLY A 116 -7.06 8.32 0.53
C GLY A 116 -7.51 9.78 0.50
N ALA A 117 -7.25 10.47 -0.60
CA ALA A 117 -7.64 11.86 -0.79
C ALA A 117 -9.16 12.09 -0.76
N ALA A 118 -9.98 11.06 -1.03
CA ALA A 118 -11.43 11.17 -0.95
C ALA A 118 -11.90 11.50 0.48
N ALA A 119 -11.15 11.07 1.50
CA ALA A 119 -11.45 11.36 2.90
C ALA A 119 -11.55 12.87 3.20
N ALA A 120 -10.79 13.71 2.48
CA ALA A 120 -10.82 15.16 2.66
C ALA A 120 -12.14 15.82 2.22
N ARG A 121 -13.02 15.05 1.55
CA ARG A 121 -14.32 15.51 1.04
C ARG A 121 -15.50 14.84 1.74
N MET A 122 -15.24 13.96 2.71
CA MET A 122 -16.25 13.19 3.43
C MET A 122 -16.61 13.86 4.76
N LEU A 123 -17.85 13.68 5.20
CA LEU A 123 -18.25 13.92 6.58
C LEU A 123 -17.69 12.82 7.48
N GLY A 124 -17.47 13.12 8.76
CA GLY A 124 -17.03 12.11 9.72
C GLY A 124 -17.97 10.90 9.81
N SER A 125 -19.28 11.09 9.66
CA SER A 125 -20.26 10.00 9.61
C SER A 125 -20.14 9.08 8.40
N GLU A 126 -19.56 9.58 7.31
CA GLU A 126 -19.32 8.83 6.08
C GLU A 126 -17.95 8.14 6.12
N TRP A 127 -16.94 8.80 6.70
CA TRP A 127 -15.58 8.28 6.77
C TRP A 127 -15.38 7.27 7.90
N ASN A 128 -16.02 7.45 9.05
CA ASN A 128 -15.82 6.58 10.21
C ASN A 128 -16.25 5.14 9.90
N ASP A 129 -15.31 4.21 10.03
CA ASP A 129 -15.62 2.79 10.01
C ASP A 129 -16.38 2.41 11.29
N GLN A 130 -17.61 1.93 11.15
CA GLN A 130 -18.45 1.57 12.29
C GLN A 130 -18.20 0.11 12.72
N PRO A 131 -17.89 -0.15 14.02
CA PRO A 131 -17.58 -1.48 14.48
C PRO A 131 -18.85 -2.32 14.74
N PHE A 132 -18.77 -3.62 14.48
CA PHE A 132 -19.79 -4.61 14.83
C PHE A 132 -19.13 -5.90 15.35
N LEU A 133 -19.93 -6.82 15.90
CA LEU A 133 -19.46 -8.11 16.39
C LEU A 133 -19.78 -9.22 15.39
N GLU A 134 -18.77 -10.02 15.05
CA GLU A 134 -18.91 -11.21 14.22
C GLU A 134 -18.07 -12.34 14.83
N GLY A 135 -18.71 -13.47 15.17
CA GLY A 135 -17.99 -14.61 15.75
C GLY A 135 -17.20 -14.28 17.02
N GLY A 136 -17.66 -13.32 17.82
CA GLY A 136 -16.98 -12.86 19.04
C GLY A 136 -15.78 -11.92 18.80
N LYS A 137 -15.54 -11.48 17.56
CA LYS A 137 -14.49 -10.52 17.20
C LYS A 137 -15.10 -9.21 16.73
N VAL A 138 -14.41 -8.10 16.98
CA VAL A 138 -14.76 -6.80 16.43
C VAL A 138 -14.38 -6.77 14.94
N ARG A 139 -15.35 -6.41 14.10
CA ARG A 139 -15.22 -6.20 12.65
C ARG A 139 -15.76 -4.81 12.30
N TRP A 140 -15.60 -4.39 11.05
CA TRP A 140 -15.94 -3.04 10.61
C TRP A 140 -16.84 -3.06 9.38
N HIS A 141 -17.91 -2.26 9.38
CA HIS A 141 -18.88 -2.23 8.26
C HIS A 141 -18.26 -1.72 6.95
N THR A 142 -17.23 -0.88 7.05
CA THR A 142 -16.46 -0.31 5.96
C THR A 142 -14.97 -0.37 6.29
N ASN A 143 -14.12 -0.03 5.31
CA ASN A 143 -12.66 0.05 5.51
C ASN A 143 -12.08 1.36 4.93
N ASN A 144 -12.74 2.47 5.22
CA ASN A 144 -12.32 3.81 4.80
C ASN A 144 -10.98 4.22 5.43
N ALA A 145 -10.70 3.75 6.64
CA ALA A 145 -9.40 3.94 7.30
C ALA A 145 -8.30 3.06 6.68
N GLY A 146 -8.66 2.10 5.83
CA GLY A 146 -7.74 1.20 5.12
C GLY A 146 -6.98 0.28 6.05
N GLY A 147 -7.63 -0.19 7.12
CA GLY A 147 -7.04 -1.07 8.12
C GLY A 147 -6.24 -0.32 9.19
N PHE A 148 -6.20 1.02 9.17
CA PHE A 148 -5.38 1.84 10.07
C PHE A 148 -6.22 2.76 10.96
N LEU A 149 -6.35 2.42 12.24
CA LEU A 149 -7.06 3.27 13.21
C LEU A 149 -6.17 3.57 14.41
N GLY A 150 -6.06 4.85 14.80
CA GLY A 150 -5.32 5.24 16.00
C GLY A 150 -3.83 4.87 15.99
N GLY A 151 -3.23 4.63 14.82
CA GLY A 151 -1.83 4.19 14.70
C GLY A 151 -1.62 2.68 14.70
N MET A 152 -2.71 1.90 14.83
CA MET A 152 -2.69 0.45 14.89
C MET A 152 -3.48 -0.18 13.73
N SER A 153 -3.22 -1.45 13.46
CA SER A 153 -4.05 -2.26 12.57
C SER A 153 -5.42 -2.57 13.20
N THR A 154 -6.47 -2.59 12.39
CA THR A 154 -7.84 -2.88 12.87
C THR A 154 -8.24 -4.35 12.75
N GLY A 155 -7.46 -5.15 12.02
CA GLY A 155 -7.81 -6.53 11.63
C GLY A 155 -8.45 -6.64 10.24
N GLU A 156 -8.85 -5.51 9.64
CA GLU A 156 -9.23 -5.46 8.23
C GLU A 156 -7.98 -5.37 7.34
N ASP A 157 -8.18 -5.53 6.02
CA ASP A 157 -7.10 -5.39 5.04
C ASP A 157 -6.41 -4.03 5.17
N LEU A 158 -5.08 -4.02 5.19
CA LEU A 158 -4.31 -2.80 5.07
C LEU A 158 -4.32 -2.35 3.61
N LEU A 159 -4.92 -1.21 3.32
CA LEU A 159 -5.10 -0.69 1.97
C LEU A 159 -4.17 0.51 1.76
N ILE A 160 -3.21 0.36 0.85
CA ILE A 160 -2.27 1.41 0.48
C ILE A 160 -2.29 1.60 -1.03
N ARG A 161 -2.26 2.85 -1.50
CA ARG A 161 -1.96 3.18 -2.90
C ARG A 161 -0.71 4.04 -2.95
N MET A 162 0.14 3.77 -3.93
CA MET A 162 1.41 4.45 -4.15
C MET A 162 1.47 5.00 -5.57
N TYR A 163 1.74 6.30 -5.69
CA TYR A 163 1.90 6.98 -6.97
C TYR A 163 3.34 6.94 -7.43
N VAL A 164 3.54 6.56 -8.67
CA VAL A 164 4.85 6.41 -9.30
C VAL A 164 4.92 7.35 -10.50
N LYS A 165 5.90 8.24 -10.52
CA LYS A 165 6.12 9.15 -11.65
C LYS A 165 6.71 8.42 -12.87
N PRO A 166 6.61 8.99 -14.08
CA PRO A 166 7.32 8.48 -15.25
C PRO A 166 8.85 8.39 -15.06
N THR A 167 9.48 7.47 -15.79
CA THR A 167 10.94 7.31 -15.80
C THR A 167 11.59 8.57 -16.40
N PRO A 168 12.49 9.28 -15.70
CA PRO A 168 12.97 10.58 -16.18
C PRO A 168 13.87 10.50 -17.43
N THR A 169 14.53 9.36 -17.67
CA THR A 169 15.30 9.15 -18.91
C THR A 169 14.34 8.80 -20.04
N ILE A 170 14.29 9.60 -21.12
CA ILE A 170 13.40 9.43 -22.28
C ILE A 170 14.18 9.47 -23.62
N SER A 171 13.55 9.11 -24.75
CA SER A 171 14.15 9.19 -26.12
C SER A 171 13.87 10.57 -26.74
N LYS A 172 13.85 11.61 -25.91
CA LYS A 172 13.65 12.98 -26.36
C LYS A 172 14.74 13.79 -25.70
N ASP A 173 15.35 14.67 -26.47
CA ASP A 173 16.31 15.62 -25.96
C ASP A 173 15.62 16.54 -24.95
N GLN A 174 16.29 16.83 -23.84
CA GLN A 174 15.76 17.65 -22.75
C GLN A 174 16.78 18.73 -22.38
N ALA A 175 16.28 19.91 -22.00
CA ALA A 175 17.13 20.95 -21.45
C ALA A 175 17.80 20.46 -20.16
N THR A 176 19.09 20.73 -20.02
CA THR A 176 19.88 20.43 -18.84
C THR A 176 20.93 21.54 -18.62
N VAL A 177 21.77 21.38 -17.59
CA VAL A 177 22.86 22.29 -17.31
C VAL A 177 24.14 21.48 -17.17
N ASN A 178 25.18 21.89 -17.88
CA ASN A 178 26.52 21.33 -17.68
C ASN A 178 27.12 21.90 -16.40
N MET A 179 27.23 21.08 -15.36
CA MET A 179 27.70 21.53 -14.03
C MET A 179 29.18 21.93 -14.00
N MET A 180 29.98 21.60 -15.03
CA MET A 180 31.40 21.98 -15.10
C MET A 180 31.58 23.36 -15.73
N THR A 181 30.79 23.67 -16.76
CA THR A 181 30.85 24.98 -17.46
C THR A 181 29.84 25.98 -16.89
N MET A 182 28.83 25.52 -16.16
CA MET A 182 27.69 26.31 -15.67
C MET A 182 26.86 26.94 -16.79
N GLU A 183 26.70 26.22 -17.90
CA GLU A 183 25.95 26.66 -19.09
C GLU A 183 24.77 25.72 -19.39
N GLU A 184 23.74 26.26 -20.06
CA GLU A 184 22.63 25.47 -20.59
C GLU A 184 23.16 24.46 -21.63
N ASP A 185 22.67 23.23 -21.54
CA ASP A 185 23.05 22.13 -22.43
C ASP A 185 21.82 21.27 -22.75
N THR A 186 21.99 20.29 -23.65
CA THR A 186 20.95 19.34 -24.03
C THR A 186 21.33 17.93 -23.57
N LEU A 187 20.53 17.36 -22.68
CA LEU A 187 20.65 15.96 -22.31
C LEU A 187 20.18 15.09 -23.48
N SER A 188 21.12 14.36 -24.09
CA SER A 188 20.84 13.50 -25.24
C SER A 188 19.89 12.36 -24.89
N ALA A 189 19.03 12.00 -25.84
CA ALA A 189 18.12 10.86 -25.76
C ALA A 189 18.79 9.54 -25.31
N VAL A 190 18.24 8.90 -24.28
CA VAL A 190 18.72 7.61 -23.76
C VAL A 190 17.82 6.49 -24.27
N THR A 191 18.33 5.62 -25.14
CA THR A 191 17.51 4.64 -25.90
C THR A 191 17.14 3.36 -25.13
N ARG A 192 17.89 2.98 -24.08
CA ARG A 192 17.59 1.79 -23.27
C ARG A 192 16.97 2.19 -21.93
N ARG A 193 15.66 2.00 -21.79
CA ARG A 193 14.91 2.37 -20.57
C ARG A 193 13.65 1.54 -20.41
N ASP A 194 13.07 1.60 -19.22
CA ASP A 194 11.73 1.11 -18.97
C ASP A 194 10.70 2.18 -19.38
N ILE A 195 9.72 1.78 -20.20
CA ILE A 195 8.60 2.65 -20.59
C ILE A 195 7.76 3.00 -19.37
N SER A 196 7.59 2.03 -18.46
CA SER A 196 7.06 2.24 -17.12
C SER A 196 7.85 1.42 -16.11
N ILE A 197 8.14 2.03 -14.96
CA ILE A 197 8.84 1.40 -13.84
C ILE A 197 7.89 0.75 -12.82
N CYS A 198 6.57 0.92 -12.97
CA CYS A 198 5.58 0.27 -12.11
C CYS A 198 5.77 -1.25 -11.98
N PRO A 199 6.06 -2.02 -13.07
CA PRO A 199 6.30 -3.46 -12.99
C PRO A 199 7.54 -3.86 -12.18
N ARG A 200 8.51 -2.94 -12.06
CA ARG A 200 9.70 -3.14 -11.22
C ARG A 200 9.47 -2.73 -9.78
N ILE A 201 8.60 -1.75 -9.56
CA ILE A 201 8.36 -1.14 -8.25
C ILE A 201 7.38 -1.93 -7.40
N TYR A 202 6.32 -2.53 -7.96
CA TYR A 202 5.34 -3.27 -7.15
C TYR A 202 5.97 -4.37 -6.26
N PRO A 203 6.95 -5.19 -6.70
CA PRO A 203 7.51 -6.21 -5.83
C PRO A 203 8.39 -5.60 -4.72
N VAL A 204 8.98 -4.43 -4.95
CA VAL A 204 9.73 -3.68 -3.94
C VAL A 204 8.79 -3.10 -2.91
N ALA A 205 7.66 -2.53 -3.35
CA ALA A 205 6.61 -2.03 -2.46
C ALA A 205 6.04 -3.15 -1.56
N GLU A 206 5.75 -4.33 -2.12
CA GLU A 206 5.36 -5.50 -1.33
C GLU A 206 6.41 -5.88 -0.29
N ALA A 207 7.68 -5.86 -0.67
CA ALA A 207 8.78 -6.20 0.23
C ALA A 207 8.89 -5.20 1.39
N MET A 208 8.77 -3.90 1.10
CA MET A 208 8.79 -2.85 2.12
C MET A 208 7.63 -2.99 3.10
N VAL A 209 6.39 -3.17 2.62
CA VAL A 209 5.24 -3.41 3.51
C VAL A 209 5.42 -4.71 4.30
N ALA A 210 5.91 -5.77 3.68
CA ALA A 210 6.18 -7.02 4.38
C ALA A 210 7.22 -6.87 5.49
N MET A 211 8.28 -6.09 5.27
CA MET A 211 9.26 -5.80 6.30
C MET A 211 8.63 -5.02 7.45
N SER A 212 7.93 -3.91 7.17
CA SER A 212 7.28 -3.10 8.20
C SER A 212 6.26 -3.89 9.04
N VAL A 213 5.45 -4.75 8.40
CA VAL A 213 4.49 -5.62 9.12
C VAL A 213 5.21 -6.68 9.95
N THR A 214 6.31 -7.24 9.45
CA THR A 214 7.12 -8.21 10.21
C THR A 214 7.75 -7.55 11.44
N ASP A 215 8.28 -6.34 11.29
CA ASP A 215 8.88 -5.59 12.38
C ASP A 215 7.83 -5.24 13.44
N ALA A 216 6.65 -4.78 13.03
CA ALA A 216 5.53 -4.52 13.95
C ALA A 216 5.10 -5.80 14.71
N LEU A 217 5.08 -6.95 14.03
CA LEU A 217 4.77 -8.24 14.65
C LEU A 217 5.83 -8.63 15.69
N PHE A 218 7.12 -8.45 15.38
CA PHE A 218 8.21 -8.71 16.31
C PHE A 218 8.20 -7.77 17.50
N MET A 219 7.90 -6.48 17.29
CA MET A 219 7.76 -5.51 18.38
C MET A 219 6.61 -5.89 19.31
N ALA A 220 5.44 -6.22 18.77
CA ALA A 220 4.29 -6.66 19.56
C ALA A 220 4.62 -7.92 20.38
N ARG A 221 5.19 -8.95 19.75
CA ARG A 221 5.56 -10.20 20.42
C ARG A 221 6.66 -10.01 21.46
N GLY A 222 7.67 -9.20 21.15
CA GLY A 222 8.74 -8.85 22.07
C GLY A 222 8.18 -8.15 23.30
N TRP A 223 7.32 -7.17 23.10
CA TRP A 223 6.65 -6.46 24.19
C TRP A 223 5.77 -7.39 25.05
N TYR A 224 4.94 -8.25 24.45
CA TYR A 224 4.17 -9.25 25.21
C TYR A 224 5.09 -10.21 25.99
N GLY A 225 6.20 -10.64 25.40
CA GLY A 225 7.16 -11.54 26.04
C GLY A 225 7.87 -10.92 27.25
N VAL A 226 8.15 -9.61 27.24
CA VAL A 226 8.89 -8.93 28.31
C VAL A 226 8.01 -8.22 29.33
N SER A 227 6.83 -7.77 28.94
CA SER A 227 6.02 -6.85 29.75
C SER A 227 5.49 -7.48 31.04
N LYS A 228 5.45 -8.82 31.13
CA LYS A 228 4.90 -9.58 32.29
C LYS A 228 3.58 -8.95 32.76
N MET A 229 2.73 -8.64 31.78
CA MET A 229 1.57 -7.79 32.02
C MET A 229 0.69 -8.42 33.10
N ASP A 230 0.23 -7.58 34.04
CA ASP A 230 -0.70 -8.02 35.05
C ASP A 230 -1.93 -8.66 34.34
N PRO A 231 -2.34 -9.89 34.69
CA PRO A 231 -3.45 -10.58 34.05
C PRO A 231 -4.74 -9.75 33.96
N LYS A 232 -4.93 -8.78 34.87
CA LYS A 232 -6.06 -7.84 34.82
C LYS A 232 -6.08 -6.98 33.53
N TRP A 233 -4.92 -6.72 32.95
CA TRP A 233 -4.76 -5.97 31.71
C TRP A 233 -4.85 -6.88 30.48
N GLU A 234 -4.41 -8.14 30.57
CA GLU A 234 -4.65 -9.13 29.52
C GLU A 234 -6.16 -9.34 29.28
N GLY A 235 -6.94 -9.35 30.35
CA GLY A 235 -8.41 -9.41 30.32
C GLY A 235 -9.12 -8.13 29.88
N LEU A 236 -8.42 -7.03 29.51
CA LEU A 236 -9.08 -5.84 28.94
C LEU A 236 -9.67 -6.12 27.55
N THR A 237 -9.12 -7.10 26.85
CA THR A 237 -9.54 -7.51 25.51
C THR A 237 -10.74 -8.47 25.53
N GLN A 238 -11.16 -8.91 26.72
CA GLN A 238 -12.33 -9.77 26.92
C GLN A 238 -13.57 -8.92 27.18
N ALA A 239 -14.75 -9.46 26.84
CA ALA A 239 -16.02 -8.81 27.14
C ALA A 239 -16.19 -8.65 28.65
N ARG A 240 -16.25 -7.40 29.13
CA ARG A 240 -16.48 -7.08 30.54
C ARG A 240 -17.93 -6.72 30.79
N ASN A 241 -18.45 -7.14 31.93
CA ASN A 241 -19.76 -6.69 32.37
C ASN A 241 -19.67 -5.25 32.90
N LYS A 242 -20.70 -4.43 32.65
CA LYS A 242 -20.75 -3.01 33.04
C LYS A 242 -20.35 -2.72 34.50
N GLY A 243 -20.56 -3.67 35.43
CA GLY A 243 -20.21 -3.53 36.84
C GLY A 243 -18.70 -3.61 37.17
N GLU A 244 -17.85 -3.98 36.21
CA GLU A 244 -16.40 -4.10 36.39
C GLU A 244 -15.65 -2.78 36.10
N TYR A 245 -16.34 -1.76 35.59
CA TYR A 245 -15.75 -0.45 35.27
C TYR A 245 -15.73 0.53 36.46
N THR A 246 -16.40 0.20 37.57
CA THR A 246 -16.69 1.14 38.68
C THR A 246 -16.02 0.76 40.01
N LYS A 247 -14.88 0.07 39.99
CA LYS A 247 -14.06 -0.14 41.20
C LYS A 247 -12.67 0.44 41.02
#